data_AF-A0A0X8FEI7-F1
#
_entry.id   AF-A0A0X8FEI7-F1
#
_cell.length_a   1.000
_cell.length_b   1.000
_cell.length_c   1.000
_cell.angle_alpha   90.00
_cell.angle_beta   90.00
_cell.angle_gamma   90.00
#
_symmetry.space_group_name_H-M   'P 1'
#
loop_
_entity.id
_entity.type
_entity.pdbx_description
1 polymer ?
#
loop_
_entity_poly.entity_id
_entity_poly.type
_entity_poly.pdbx_seq_one_letter_code
_entity_poly.pdbx_strand_id
1 'polypeptide(L)'
;MAKDNKEKLIQATDRLLRDRSISSITTKEITKEAGVSVGVFYNYFTSKEDVFTELIKSFFNYSLEEMKKLQAEITGKNLRSEIKFKEYLIKGIDKDWENRFLNSDILTLSRKDQAFNELMMDFNEGMIAIIVDILTIIQADAQDNDLVIKAKLIMNLIQNSYPVFSSFEDDQEQEAYMEQVVKIIFDLSFNE
;
A
#
# COMPACT_ATOMS: atom_id res chain seq x y z
N MET A 1 13.85 -2.80 25.58
CA MET A 1 14.35 -4.15 25.21
C MET A 1 13.25 -5.02 24.58
N ALA A 2 12.04 -5.13 25.15
CA ALA A 2 10.97 -5.97 24.56
C ALA A 2 10.37 -5.39 23.25
N LYS A 3 9.96 -4.12 23.24
CA LYS A 3 9.42 -3.45 22.04
C LYS A 3 10.40 -3.44 20.87
N ASP A 4 11.68 -3.27 21.19
CA ASP A 4 12.80 -3.28 20.22
C ASP A 4 12.95 -4.63 19.49
N ASN A 5 12.76 -5.76 20.18
CA ASN A 5 12.87 -7.08 19.55
C ASN A 5 11.69 -7.40 18.61
N LYS A 6 10.46 -6.97 18.95
CA LYS A 6 9.32 -7.12 18.03
C LYS A 6 9.57 -6.34 16.74
N GLU A 7 10.06 -5.11 16.86
CA GLU A 7 10.34 -4.24 15.72
C GLU A 7 11.50 -4.76 14.86
N LYS A 8 12.57 -5.28 15.48
CA LYS A 8 13.65 -5.98 14.76
C LYS A 8 13.16 -7.15 13.93
N LEU A 9 12.24 -7.96 14.47
CA LEU A 9 11.64 -9.08 13.74
C LEU A 9 10.78 -8.63 12.55
N ILE A 10 10.02 -7.53 12.71
CA ILE A 10 9.23 -6.95 11.62
C ILE A 10 10.15 -6.39 10.53
N GLN A 11 11.18 -5.60 10.89
CA GLN A 11 12.15 -5.05 9.92
C GLN A 11 12.98 -6.12 9.22
N ALA A 12 13.34 -7.19 9.92
CA ALA A 12 14.01 -8.34 9.31
C ALA A 12 13.11 -9.03 8.28
N THR A 13 11.83 -9.19 8.64
CA THR A 13 10.82 -9.73 7.73
C THR A 13 10.66 -8.86 6.48
N ASP A 14 10.54 -7.54 6.65
CA ASP A 14 10.48 -6.57 5.54
C ASP A 14 11.70 -6.68 4.61
N ARG A 15 12.91 -6.71 5.15
CA ARG A 15 14.14 -6.90 4.36
C ARG A 15 14.15 -8.19 3.58
N LEU A 16 13.71 -9.30 4.18
CA LEU A 16 13.66 -10.60 3.52
C LEU A 16 12.63 -10.64 2.38
N LEU A 17 11.55 -9.88 2.49
CA LEU A 17 10.46 -9.83 1.50
C LEU A 17 10.77 -8.98 0.26
N ARG A 18 11.83 -8.18 0.28
CA ARG A 18 12.23 -7.37 -0.88
C ARG A 18 12.46 -8.22 -2.14
N ASP A 19 13.03 -9.42 -1.98
CA ASP A 19 13.42 -10.28 -3.11
C ASP A 19 12.81 -11.69 -3.04
N ARG A 20 11.92 -11.95 -2.08
CA ARG A 20 11.43 -13.31 -1.79
C ARG A 20 9.96 -13.31 -1.42
N SER A 21 9.29 -14.41 -1.74
CA SER A 21 7.91 -14.66 -1.31
C SER A 21 7.83 -15.17 0.14
N ILE A 22 6.70 -14.93 0.81
CA ILE A 22 6.35 -15.43 2.16
C ILE A 22 6.63 -16.92 2.29
N SER A 23 6.18 -17.67 1.28
CA SER A 23 6.26 -19.12 1.28
C SER A 23 7.71 -19.60 1.38
N SER A 24 8.64 -18.85 0.77
CA SER A 24 10.07 -19.17 0.76
C SER A 24 10.81 -18.80 2.05
N ILE A 25 10.27 -17.94 2.91
CA ILE A 25 10.93 -17.44 4.13
C ILE A 25 10.57 -18.32 5.33
N THR A 26 11.56 -18.59 6.20
CA THR A 26 11.37 -19.37 7.44
C THR A 26 11.56 -18.53 8.69
N THR A 27 10.97 -18.94 9.82
CA THR A 27 11.18 -18.32 11.14
C THR A 27 12.65 -18.25 11.53
N LYS A 28 13.46 -19.25 11.14
CA LYS A 28 14.90 -19.28 11.40
C LYS A 28 15.65 -18.19 10.63
N GLU A 29 15.25 -17.90 9.40
CA GLU A 29 15.83 -16.81 8.61
C GLU A 29 15.46 -15.45 9.18
N ILE A 30 14.18 -15.25 9.55
CA ILE A 30 13.70 -14.01 10.18
C ILE A 30 14.49 -13.71 11.46
N THR A 31 14.64 -14.72 12.34
CA THR A 31 15.35 -14.58 13.61
C THR A 31 16.85 -14.33 13.43
N LYS A 32 17.47 -15.01 12.45
CA LYS A 32 18.87 -14.77 12.08
C LYS A 32 19.09 -13.35 11.57
N GLU A 33 18.24 -12.88 10.66
CA GLU A 33 18.28 -11.53 10.10
C GLU A 33 18.03 -10.45 11.16
N ALA A 34 17.12 -10.72 12.11
CA ALA A 34 16.85 -9.83 13.25
C ALA A 34 17.94 -9.84 14.33
N GLY A 35 18.88 -10.80 14.29
CA GLY A 35 19.90 -10.97 15.33
C GLY A 35 19.34 -11.42 16.67
N VAL A 36 18.24 -12.18 16.68
CA VAL A 36 17.58 -12.69 17.91
C VAL A 36 17.46 -14.21 17.90
N SER A 37 17.18 -14.82 19.05
CA SER A 37 16.97 -16.27 19.14
C SER A 37 15.56 -16.67 18.68
N VAL A 38 15.38 -17.93 18.30
CA VAL A 38 14.06 -18.50 17.99
C VAL A 38 13.10 -18.42 19.18
N GLY A 39 13.61 -18.57 20.41
CA GLY A 39 12.79 -18.39 21.61
C GLY A 39 12.25 -16.96 21.74
N VAL A 40 13.01 -15.95 21.34
CA VAL A 40 12.55 -14.55 21.32
C VAL A 40 11.43 -14.34 20.31
N PHE A 41 11.47 -15.02 19.16
CA PHE A 41 10.38 -14.96 18.18
C PHE A 41 9.05 -15.41 18.78
N TYR A 42 9.05 -16.58 19.42
CA TYR A 42 7.85 -17.18 19.98
C TYR A 42 7.30 -16.44 21.20
N ASN A 43 8.01 -15.45 21.74
CA ASN A 43 7.47 -14.52 22.73
C ASN A 43 6.50 -13.49 22.11
N TYR A 44 6.57 -13.25 20.80
CA TYR A 44 5.78 -12.23 20.10
C TYR A 44 4.85 -12.80 19.05
N PHE A 45 5.25 -13.89 18.39
CA PHE A 45 4.58 -14.43 17.21
C PHE A 45 4.48 -15.94 17.31
N THR A 46 3.31 -16.49 17.00
CA THR A 46 3.07 -17.94 17.01
C THR A 46 3.49 -18.59 15.69
N SER A 47 3.46 -17.82 14.60
CA SER A 47 3.79 -18.26 13.26
C SER A 47 4.60 -17.19 12.51
N LYS A 48 5.15 -17.53 11.34
CA LYS A 48 5.76 -16.52 10.46
C LYS A 48 4.68 -15.61 9.86
N GLU A 49 3.51 -16.17 9.56
CA GLU A 49 2.30 -15.50 9.09
C GLU A 49 1.89 -14.35 10.02
N ASP A 50 2.03 -14.51 11.34
CA ASP A 50 1.72 -13.45 12.31
C ASP A 50 2.62 -12.22 12.14
N VAL A 51 3.92 -12.42 11.86
CA VAL A 51 4.87 -11.31 11.63
C VAL A 51 4.53 -10.59 10.34
N PHE A 52 4.18 -11.36 9.30
CA PHE A 52 3.76 -10.80 8.02
C PHE A 52 2.48 -9.97 8.18
N THR A 53 1.48 -10.47 8.91
CA THR A 53 0.26 -9.73 9.20
C THR A 53 0.54 -8.43 9.96
N GLU A 54 1.46 -8.44 10.93
CA GLU A 54 1.83 -7.20 11.66
C GLU A 54 2.62 -6.21 10.79
N LEU A 55 3.46 -6.69 9.88
CA LEU A 55 4.13 -5.85 8.88
C LEU A 55 3.09 -5.17 7.97
N ILE A 56 2.10 -5.94 7.47
CA ILE A 56 1.05 -5.43 6.58
C ILE A 56 0.17 -4.40 7.29
N LYS A 57 -0.22 -4.64 8.54
CA LYS A 57 -0.94 -3.64 9.35
C LYS A 57 -0.15 -2.34 9.47
N SER A 58 1.16 -2.42 9.65
CA SER A 58 2.03 -1.24 9.74
C SER A 58 2.04 -0.45 8.42
N PHE A 59 2.08 -1.16 7.29
CA PHE A 59 1.97 -0.57 5.96
C PHE A 59 0.59 0.08 5.73
N PHE A 60 -0.51 -0.61 6.07
CA PHE A 60 -1.87 -0.08 5.93
C PHE A 60 -2.11 1.16 6.78
N ASN A 61 -1.65 1.16 8.03
CA ASN A 61 -1.73 2.34 8.89
C ASN A 61 -0.97 3.51 8.28
N TYR A 62 0.26 3.28 7.80
CA TYR A 62 1.02 4.33 7.12
C TYR A 62 0.29 4.86 5.87
N SER A 63 -0.19 3.97 5.01
CA SER A 63 -0.87 4.35 3.76
C SER A 63 -2.14 5.17 4.03
N LEU A 64 -2.96 4.74 5.01
CA LEU A 64 -4.13 5.48 5.46
C LEU A 64 -3.78 6.85 6.03
N GLU A 65 -2.71 6.95 6.83
CA GLU A 65 -2.25 8.22 7.39
C GLU A 65 -1.78 9.19 6.30
N GLU A 66 -1.02 8.72 5.31
CA GLU A 66 -0.58 9.56 4.20
C GLU A 66 -1.77 10.03 3.34
N MET A 67 -2.74 9.15 3.07
CA MET A 67 -3.95 9.52 2.34
C MET A 67 -4.79 10.54 3.12
N LYS A 68 -4.89 10.41 4.45
CA LYS A 68 -5.57 11.42 5.31
C LYS A 68 -4.85 12.76 5.33
N LYS A 69 -3.51 12.77 5.30
CA LYS A 69 -2.73 14.01 5.17
C LYS A 69 -3.04 14.70 3.84
N LEU A 70 -3.06 13.95 2.74
CA LEU A 70 -3.48 14.48 1.44
C LEU A 70 -4.89 15.06 1.53
N GLN A 71 -5.86 14.31 2.06
CA GLN A 71 -7.24 14.76 2.24
C GLN A 71 -7.32 16.13 2.94
N ALA A 72 -6.55 16.33 4.01
CA ALA A 72 -6.52 17.60 4.74
C ALA A 72 -5.88 18.76 3.95
N GLU A 73 -5.04 18.46 2.95
CA GLU A 73 -4.40 19.47 2.09
C GLU A 73 -5.22 19.84 0.86
N ILE A 74 -6.17 18.99 0.44
CA ILE A 74 -7.05 19.25 -0.70
C ILE A 74 -8.17 20.21 -0.29
N THR A 75 -8.30 21.32 -1.02
CA THR A 75 -9.20 22.43 -0.68
C THR A 75 -10.15 22.82 -1.82
N GLY A 76 -10.28 21.94 -2.81
CA GLY A 76 -11.12 22.13 -3.99
C GLY A 76 -10.34 21.98 -5.28
N LYS A 77 -11.02 22.20 -6.42
CA LYS A 77 -10.40 22.24 -7.75
C LYS A 77 -9.58 23.52 -7.92
N ASN A 78 -8.31 23.46 -7.55
CA ASN A 78 -7.37 24.56 -7.66
C ASN A 78 -5.94 24.03 -7.83
N LEU A 79 -5.05 24.90 -8.34
CA LEU A 79 -3.66 24.56 -8.63
C LEU A 79 -2.91 23.98 -7.43
N ARG A 80 -3.18 24.45 -6.20
CA ARG A 80 -2.53 23.92 -4.99
C ARG A 80 -2.93 22.47 -4.75
N SER A 81 -4.22 22.16 -4.80
CA SER A 81 -4.73 20.79 -4.68
C SER A 81 -4.15 19.88 -5.76
N GLU A 82 -4.07 20.35 -7.02
CA GLU A 82 -3.50 19.59 -8.12
C GLU A 82 -2.03 19.21 -7.90
N ILE A 83 -1.21 20.17 -7.46
CA ILE A 83 0.21 19.95 -7.15
C ILE A 83 0.34 18.94 -6.01
N LYS A 84 -0.41 19.12 -4.93
CA LYS A 84 -0.37 18.22 -3.77
C LYS A 84 -0.78 16.80 -4.12
N PHE A 85 -1.82 16.65 -4.93
CA PHE A 85 -2.28 15.35 -5.40
C PHE A 85 -1.24 14.66 -6.27
N LYS A 86 -0.62 15.37 -7.22
CA LYS A 86 0.46 14.82 -8.05
C LYS A 86 1.69 14.43 -7.23
N GLU A 87 2.10 15.28 -6.28
CA GLU A 87 3.19 14.95 -5.35
C GLU A 87 2.91 13.68 -4.56
N TYR A 88 1.67 13.48 -4.10
CA TYR A 88 1.26 12.27 -3.39
C TYR A 88 1.35 11.03 -4.31
N LEU A 89 0.82 11.10 -5.53
CA LEU A 89 0.86 9.98 -6.47
C LEU A 89 2.29 9.55 -6.80
N ILE A 90 3.17 10.52 -7.11
CA ILE A 90 4.57 10.24 -7.44
C ILE A 90 5.29 9.62 -6.24
N LYS A 91 5.16 10.23 -5.05
CA LYS A 91 5.76 9.68 -3.82
C LYS A 91 5.24 8.29 -3.47
N GLY A 92 3.95 8.05 -3.71
CA GLY A 92 3.32 6.75 -3.50
C GLY A 92 3.95 5.70 -4.40
N ILE A 93 4.05 5.98 -5.70
CA ILE A 93 4.66 5.09 -6.69
C ILE A 93 6.13 4.82 -6.36
N ASP A 94 6.92 5.85 -6.04
CA ASP A 94 8.32 5.72 -5.64
C ASP A 94 8.52 4.85 -4.40
N LYS A 95 7.53 4.82 -3.50
CA LYS A 95 7.58 4.03 -2.27
C LYS A 95 7.03 2.62 -2.44
N ASP A 96 5.98 2.46 -3.23
CA ASP A 96 5.45 1.16 -3.62
C ASP A 96 6.48 0.39 -4.46
N TRP A 97 7.33 1.09 -5.21
CA TRP A 97 8.55 0.58 -5.88
C TRP A 97 9.41 -0.32 -4.97
N GLU A 98 9.58 0.09 -3.71
CA GLU A 98 10.40 -0.62 -2.72
C GLU A 98 9.71 -1.88 -2.15
N ASN A 99 8.40 -2.03 -2.33
CA ASN A 99 7.58 -3.05 -1.68
C ASN A 99 7.03 -4.09 -2.67
N ARG A 100 7.93 -4.90 -3.29
CA ARG A 100 7.60 -6.08 -4.13
C ARG A 100 6.56 -7.03 -3.55
N PHE A 101 6.48 -7.03 -2.22
CA PHE A 101 5.66 -7.91 -1.42
C PHE A 101 4.15 -7.83 -1.66
N LEU A 102 3.62 -6.66 -2.02
CA LEU A 102 2.18 -6.37 -1.89
C LEU A 102 1.28 -7.17 -2.85
N ASN A 103 1.81 -7.83 -3.88
CA ASN A 103 0.97 -8.32 -4.97
C ASN A 103 0.86 -9.85 -5.11
N SER A 104 1.90 -10.64 -4.82
CA SER A 104 1.84 -12.10 -5.05
C SER A 104 1.31 -12.88 -3.84
N ASP A 105 1.70 -12.48 -2.63
CA ASP A 105 1.45 -13.30 -1.44
C ASP A 105 0.27 -12.83 -0.59
N ILE A 106 -0.14 -11.56 -0.71
CA ILE A 106 -1.34 -11.03 -0.04
C ILE A 106 -2.60 -11.81 -0.48
N LEU A 107 -2.75 -12.06 -1.78
CA LEU A 107 -3.87 -12.86 -2.31
C LEU A 107 -3.88 -14.29 -1.75
N THR A 108 -2.69 -14.86 -1.53
CA THR A 108 -2.56 -16.20 -0.95
C THR A 108 -2.93 -16.21 0.54
N LEU A 109 -2.52 -15.19 1.30
CA LEU A 109 -2.87 -15.04 2.73
C LEU A 109 -4.37 -14.78 2.91
N SER A 110 -4.95 -13.86 2.14
CA SER A 110 -6.38 -13.52 2.19
C SER A 110 -7.28 -14.74 1.96
N ARG A 111 -6.89 -15.66 1.08
CA ARG A 111 -7.65 -16.90 0.86
C ARG A 111 -7.60 -17.89 2.01
N LYS A 112 -6.59 -17.82 2.88
CA LYS A 112 -6.33 -18.82 3.93
C LYS A 112 -6.69 -18.35 5.33
N ASP A 113 -6.74 -17.05 5.55
CA ASP A 113 -6.99 -16.42 6.85
C ASP A 113 -8.12 -15.40 6.74
N GLN A 114 -9.25 -15.71 7.39
CA GLN A 114 -10.43 -14.85 7.40
C GLN A 114 -10.14 -13.49 8.05
N ALA A 115 -9.40 -13.46 9.16
CA ALA A 115 -9.10 -12.22 9.86
C ALA A 115 -8.18 -11.32 9.02
N PHE A 116 -7.26 -11.93 8.29
CA PHE A 116 -6.45 -11.19 7.31
C PHE A 116 -7.30 -10.68 6.15
N ASN A 117 -8.26 -11.46 5.64
CA ASN A 117 -9.18 -11.00 4.61
C ASN A 117 -10.03 -9.81 5.08
N GLU A 118 -10.57 -9.86 6.29
CA GLU A 118 -11.33 -8.75 6.89
C GLU A 118 -10.45 -7.50 7.02
N LEU A 119 -9.21 -7.64 7.48
CA LEU A 119 -8.23 -6.55 7.53
C LEU A 119 -8.03 -5.89 6.15
N MET A 120 -7.93 -6.68 5.07
CA MET A 120 -7.81 -6.16 3.70
C MET A 120 -9.06 -5.41 3.26
N MET A 121 -10.24 -5.93 3.60
CA MET A 121 -11.52 -5.31 3.26
C MET A 121 -11.68 -3.98 3.98
N ASP A 122 -11.42 -3.93 5.29
CA ASP A 122 -11.47 -2.72 6.09
C ASP A 122 -10.51 -1.64 5.58
N PHE A 123 -9.29 -2.04 5.21
CA PHE A 123 -8.31 -1.13 4.61
C PHE A 123 -8.80 -0.57 3.28
N ASN A 124 -9.31 -1.43 2.37
CA ASN A 124 -9.82 -1.01 1.08
C ASN A 124 -11.02 -0.07 1.21
N GLU A 125 -11.97 -0.40 2.09
CA GLU A 125 -13.13 0.44 2.37
C GLU A 125 -12.72 1.80 2.93
N GLY A 126 -11.77 1.82 3.87
CA GLY A 126 -11.22 3.06 4.44
C GLY A 126 -10.52 3.94 3.40
N MET A 127 -9.71 3.34 2.51
CA MET A 127 -9.03 4.07 1.43
C MET A 127 -10.03 4.63 0.42
N ILE A 128 -11.01 3.84 -0.01
CA ILE A 128 -12.07 4.29 -0.93
C ILE A 128 -12.85 5.44 -0.32
N ALA A 129 -13.23 5.36 0.96
CA ALA A 129 -13.95 6.44 1.64
C ALA A 129 -13.17 7.77 1.61
N ILE A 130 -11.86 7.74 1.91
CA ILE A 130 -11.03 8.94 1.86
C ILE A 130 -10.91 9.49 0.43
N ILE A 131 -10.78 8.62 -0.58
CA ILE A 131 -10.73 9.05 -1.99
C ILE A 131 -12.06 9.70 -2.38
N VAL A 132 -13.20 9.14 -1.98
CA VAL A 132 -14.53 9.75 -2.21
C VAL A 132 -14.61 11.14 -1.57
N ASP A 133 -14.15 11.30 -0.33
CA ASP A 133 -14.14 12.60 0.34
C ASP A 133 -13.27 13.63 -0.43
N ILE A 134 -12.08 13.22 -0.88
CA ILE A 134 -11.19 14.05 -1.70
C ILE A 134 -11.88 14.45 -3.01
N LEU A 135 -12.49 13.49 -3.70
CA LEU A 135 -13.20 13.75 -4.96
C LEU A 135 -14.41 14.64 -4.75
N THR A 136 -15.13 14.51 -3.64
CA THR A 136 -16.27 15.38 -3.28
C THR A 136 -15.83 16.82 -3.11
N ILE A 137 -14.65 17.04 -2.50
CA ILE A 137 -14.07 18.37 -2.37
C ILE A 137 -13.68 18.95 -3.74
N ILE A 138 -13.13 18.14 -4.65
CA ILE A 138 -12.67 18.58 -5.97
C ILE A 138 -13.83 18.77 -6.97
N GLN A 139 -14.80 17.85 -6.96
CA GLN A 139 -15.91 17.72 -7.91
C GLN A 139 -17.25 17.94 -7.19
N ALA A 140 -17.45 19.13 -6.61
CA ALA A 140 -18.60 19.43 -5.76
C ALA A 140 -19.98 19.25 -6.43
N ASP A 141 -20.06 19.31 -7.77
CA ASP A 141 -21.30 19.18 -8.53
C ASP A 141 -21.54 17.75 -9.06
N ALA A 142 -20.63 16.80 -8.81
CA ALA A 142 -20.75 15.42 -9.27
C ALA A 142 -21.75 14.60 -8.43
N GLN A 143 -22.32 13.56 -9.03
CA GLN A 143 -23.20 12.63 -8.31
C GLN A 143 -22.39 11.66 -7.45
N ASP A 144 -22.85 11.39 -6.23
CA ASP A 144 -22.18 10.48 -5.28
C ASP A 144 -21.81 9.12 -5.88
N ASN A 145 -22.71 8.52 -6.67
CA ASN A 145 -22.45 7.22 -7.31
C ASN A 145 -21.29 7.26 -8.31
N ASP A 146 -21.12 8.38 -9.03
CA ASP A 146 -20.01 8.57 -9.97
C ASP A 146 -18.67 8.68 -9.21
N LEU A 147 -18.67 9.42 -8.10
CA LEU A 147 -17.48 9.58 -7.24
C LEU A 147 -17.03 8.25 -6.62
N VAL A 148 -17.97 7.41 -6.18
CA VAL A 148 -17.64 6.06 -5.66
C VAL A 148 -17.05 5.17 -6.74
N ILE A 149 -17.56 5.23 -7.97
CA ILE A 149 -17.00 4.45 -9.10
C ILE A 149 -15.59 4.95 -9.42
N LYS A 150 -15.39 6.26 -9.55
CA LYS A 150 -14.07 6.87 -9.77
C LYS A 150 -13.09 6.50 -8.66
N ALA A 151 -13.50 6.55 -7.40
CA ALA A 151 -12.66 6.17 -6.27
C ALA A 151 -12.22 4.69 -6.34
N LYS A 152 -13.13 3.78 -6.73
CA LYS A 152 -12.80 2.36 -6.94
C LYS A 152 -11.84 2.15 -8.12
N LEU A 153 -12.00 2.91 -9.21
CA LEU A 153 -11.08 2.87 -10.35
C LEU A 153 -9.69 3.37 -9.97
N ILE A 154 -9.60 4.50 -9.24
CA ILE A 154 -8.34 5.03 -8.72
C ILE A 154 -7.67 4.00 -7.81
N MET A 155 -8.41 3.41 -6.86
CA MET A 155 -7.88 2.38 -5.97
C MET A 155 -7.34 1.17 -6.76
N ASN A 156 -8.07 0.74 -7.78
CA ASN A 156 -7.64 -0.37 -8.63
C ASN A 156 -6.35 -0.04 -9.39
N LEU A 157 -6.24 1.16 -9.96
CA LEU A 157 -5.03 1.61 -10.67
C LEU A 157 -3.83 1.69 -9.73
N ILE A 158 -4.00 2.24 -8.52
CA ILE A 158 -2.93 2.30 -7.51
C ILE A 158 -2.46 0.87 -7.19
N GLN A 159 -3.38 -0.03 -6.81
CA GLN A 159 -3.03 -1.40 -6.40
C GLN A 159 -2.42 -2.25 -7.51
N ASN A 160 -2.89 -2.10 -8.76
CA ASN A 160 -2.49 -2.98 -9.87
C ASN A 160 -1.44 -2.36 -10.80
N SER A 161 -0.98 -1.13 -10.53
CA SER A 161 0.13 -0.54 -11.28
C SER A 161 1.42 -1.34 -11.10
N TYR A 162 1.64 -1.89 -9.90
CA TYR A 162 2.89 -2.53 -9.52
C TYR A 162 3.27 -3.85 -10.23
N PRO A 163 2.38 -4.86 -10.34
CA PRO A 163 2.74 -6.13 -10.96
C PRO A 163 3.27 -5.99 -12.40
N VAL A 164 2.81 -4.96 -13.11
CA VAL A 164 3.21 -4.66 -14.49
C VAL A 164 4.59 -4.01 -14.53
N PHE A 165 4.97 -3.18 -13.55
CA PHE A 165 6.28 -2.53 -13.53
C PHE A 165 7.44 -3.51 -13.50
N SER A 166 7.34 -4.58 -12.72
CA SER A 166 8.38 -5.61 -12.63
C SER A 166 8.60 -6.42 -13.92
N SER A 167 7.76 -6.21 -14.93
CA SER A 167 7.87 -6.87 -16.23
C SER A 167 8.60 -6.05 -17.31
N PHE A 168 8.88 -4.76 -17.05
CA PHE A 168 9.67 -3.95 -17.97
C PHE A 168 11.16 -4.18 -17.76
N GLU A 169 11.91 -4.29 -18.85
CA GLU A 169 13.39 -4.43 -18.83
C GLU A 169 14.10 -3.08 -18.98
N ASP A 170 13.39 -2.03 -19.41
CA ASP A 170 13.92 -0.69 -19.69
C ASP A 170 13.32 0.37 -18.76
N ASP A 171 14.19 1.17 -18.15
CA ASP A 171 13.82 2.23 -17.20
C ASP A 171 12.97 3.32 -17.87
N GLN A 172 13.14 3.59 -19.18
CA GLN A 172 12.35 4.60 -19.88
C GLN A 172 10.91 4.13 -20.13
N GLU A 173 10.72 2.88 -20.54
CA GLU A 173 9.39 2.27 -20.68
C GLU A 173 8.64 2.26 -19.34
N GLN A 174 9.35 1.98 -18.26
CA GLN A 174 8.79 2.01 -16.91
C GLN A 174 8.33 3.42 -16.51
N GLU A 175 9.18 4.43 -16.71
CA GLU A 175 8.84 5.83 -16.44
C GLU A 175 7.62 6.27 -17.26
N ALA A 176 7.59 5.94 -18.55
CA ALA A 176 6.47 6.25 -19.42
C ALA A 176 5.15 5.62 -18.92
N TYR A 177 5.19 4.38 -18.43
CA TYR A 177 4.00 3.74 -17.86
C TYR A 177 3.57 4.42 -16.53
N MET A 178 4.51 4.80 -15.66
CA MET A 178 4.21 5.57 -14.44
C MET A 178 3.52 6.90 -14.77
N GLU A 179 4.05 7.65 -15.74
CA GLU A 179 3.45 8.90 -16.20
C GLU A 179 2.01 8.70 -16.68
N GLN A 180 1.72 7.61 -17.43
CA GLN A 180 0.36 7.32 -17.87
C GLN A 180 -0.57 6.99 -16.70
N VAL A 181 -0.12 6.19 -15.73
CA VAL A 181 -0.93 5.86 -14.54
C VAL A 181 -1.26 7.13 -13.75
N VAL A 182 -0.26 7.97 -13.46
CA VAL A 182 -0.45 9.25 -12.75
C VAL A 182 -1.42 10.14 -13.52
N LYS A 183 -1.25 10.25 -14.84
CA LYS A 183 -2.13 11.04 -15.69
C LYS A 183 -3.58 10.55 -15.65
N ILE A 184 -3.82 9.25 -15.78
CA ILE A 184 -5.18 8.68 -15.74
C ILE A 184 -5.83 8.93 -14.38
N ILE A 185 -5.12 8.68 -13.29
CA ILE A 185 -5.64 8.92 -11.93
C ILE A 185 -5.95 10.41 -11.73
N PHE A 186 -5.08 11.29 -12.22
CA PHE A 186 -5.28 12.73 -12.17
C PHE A 186 -6.50 13.17 -12.98
N ASP A 187 -6.66 12.64 -14.20
CA ASP A 187 -7.79 12.94 -15.08
C ASP A 187 -9.11 12.49 -14.45
N LEU A 188 -9.17 11.30 -13.86
CA LEU A 188 -10.35 10.83 -13.11
C LEU A 188 -10.71 11.75 -11.93
N SER A 189 -9.73 12.48 -11.38
CA SER A 189 -9.86 13.28 -10.17
C SER A 189 -10.18 14.75 -10.45
N PHE A 190 -9.57 15.36 -11.47
CA PHE A 190 -9.67 16.80 -11.74
C PHE A 190 -10.36 17.15 -13.05
N ASN A 191 -10.50 16.19 -13.97
CA ASN A 191 -11.08 16.41 -15.30
C ASN A 191 -12.42 15.65 -15.43
N GLU A 192 -13.30 16.18 -16.29
CA GLU A 192 -14.57 15.55 -16.68
C GLU A 192 -14.39 14.75 -17.97
#